data_AF-A0A5M7BC52-F1
#
_entry.id   AF-A0A5M7BC52-F1
#
_cell.length_a   1.000
_cell.length_b   1.000
_cell.length_c   1.000
_cell.angle_alpha   90.00
_cell.angle_beta   90.00
_cell.angle_gamma   90.00
#
_symmetry.space_group_name_H-M   'P 1'
#
loop_
_entity.id
_entity.type
_entity.pdbx_description
1 polymer ?
#
loop_
_entity_poly.entity_id
_entity_poly.type
_entity_poly.pdbx_seq_one_letter_code
_entity_poly.pdbx_strand_id
1 'polypeptide(L)'
;MTNFRILILILVFGLISCSEKKKKAELKQVESQKTVDKEKYDRFWITYEYPNNFSEKVEVYISKENDTILNQVINLKNGIIDSTKSRFFQFNLVKSEKTDTYNGIFKYYSDFDSNPKNVNKEKTLSLSIFQKSRDSSYYQTFESKASNQVEFELVNYESDQLVGIMSERRFIQFFDENGKDMLNFITTEMAVDNKPKTHNIGIEIYELNKKR
;
A
#
# COMPACT_ATOMS: atom_id res chain seq x y z
N MET A 1 -55.99 -41.11 23.32
CA MET A 1 -54.70 -40.62 22.73
C MET A 1 -54.81 -39.16 22.32
N THR A 2 -55.05 -38.27 23.29
CA THR A 2 -55.38 -36.84 23.05
C THR A 2 -54.35 -35.88 23.63
N ASN A 3 -53.34 -36.38 24.35
CA ASN A 3 -52.32 -35.56 25.01
C ASN A 3 -51.04 -35.34 24.19
N PHE A 4 -50.85 -36.04 23.06
CA PHE A 4 -49.66 -35.86 22.20
C PHE A 4 -49.79 -34.66 21.25
N ARG A 5 -51.02 -34.29 20.86
CA ARG A 5 -51.29 -33.15 19.97
C ARG A 5 -51.14 -31.80 20.66
N ILE A 6 -51.37 -31.74 21.98
CA ILE A 6 -51.21 -30.51 22.78
C ILE A 6 -49.72 -30.21 23.01
N LEU A 7 -48.88 -31.24 23.17
CA LEU A 7 -47.43 -31.08 23.36
C LEU A 7 -46.74 -30.50 22.11
N ILE A 8 -47.21 -30.86 20.90
CA ILE A 8 -46.69 -30.33 19.62
C ILE A 8 -47.07 -28.85 19.44
N LEU A 9 -48.24 -28.43 19.93
CA LEU A 9 -48.71 -27.05 19.81
C LEU A 9 -47.90 -26.08 20.70
N ILE A 10 -47.44 -26.54 21.86
CA ILE A 10 -46.59 -25.75 22.78
C ILE A 10 -45.16 -25.62 22.22
N LEU A 11 -44.67 -26.60 21.47
CA LEU A 11 -43.34 -26.55 20.85
C LEU A 11 -43.24 -25.55 19.70
N VAL A 12 -44.34 -25.28 18.99
CA VAL A 12 -44.37 -24.32 17.86
C VAL A 12 -44.39 -22.86 18.34
N PHE A 13 -45.00 -22.57 19.49
CA PHE A 13 -44.99 -21.22 20.07
C PHE A 13 -43.64 -20.83 20.70
N GLY A 14 -42.77 -21.81 21.00
CA GLY A 14 -41.42 -21.56 21.53
C GLY A 14 -40.39 -21.04 20.51
N LEU A 15 -40.68 -21.12 19.20
CA LEU A 15 -39.76 -20.69 18.14
C LEU A 15 -40.04 -19.28 17.58
N ILE A 16 -41.09 -18.60 18.05
CA ILE A 16 -41.52 -17.30 17.50
C ILE A 16 -41.17 -16.12 18.43
N SER A 17 -40.60 -16.37 19.62
CA SER A 17 -40.22 -15.31 20.56
C SER A 17 -38.71 -15.17 20.72
N CYS A 18 -38.06 -14.55 19.73
CA CYS A 18 -36.83 -13.79 19.98
C CYS A 18 -36.65 -12.62 19.00
N SER A 19 -36.91 -11.43 19.55
CA SER A 19 -36.33 -10.10 19.28
C SER A 19 -36.35 -9.50 17.87
N GLU A 20 -37.20 -8.48 17.76
CA GLU A 20 -37.09 -7.33 16.88
C GLU A 20 -35.74 -6.57 16.96
N LYS A 21 -35.40 -5.93 15.82
CA LYS A 21 -34.45 -4.83 15.54
C LYS A 21 -32.96 -5.17 15.33
N LYS A 22 -32.57 -5.19 14.05
CA LYS A 22 -32.12 -3.99 13.32
C LYS A 22 -32.35 -4.21 11.82
N LYS A 23 -33.14 -3.32 11.17
CA LYS A 23 -33.10 -3.20 9.71
C LYS A 23 -31.67 -2.79 9.35
N LYS A 24 -30.87 -3.73 8.85
CA LYS A 24 -29.71 -3.37 8.02
C LYS A 24 -30.30 -2.62 6.85
N ALA A 25 -29.93 -1.35 6.70
CA ALA A 25 -30.15 -0.66 5.46
C ALA A 25 -29.49 -1.52 4.37
N GLU A 26 -30.30 -2.16 3.54
CA GLU A 26 -29.83 -2.63 2.25
C GLU A 26 -29.37 -1.37 1.54
N LEU A 27 -28.05 -1.18 1.49
CA LEU A 27 -27.41 -0.31 0.53
C LEU A 27 -27.87 -0.83 -0.82
N LYS A 28 -28.89 -0.19 -1.40
CA LYS A 28 -29.13 -0.26 -2.83
C LYS A 28 -27.85 0.27 -3.47
N GLN A 29 -27.00 -0.66 -3.86
CA GLN A 29 -25.88 -0.43 -4.74
C GLN A 29 -26.53 0.10 -6.01
N VAL A 30 -26.51 1.41 -6.18
CA VAL A 30 -26.77 2.00 -7.49
C VAL A 30 -25.67 1.45 -8.37
N GLU A 31 -26.04 0.47 -9.19
CA GLU A 31 -25.23 -0.05 -10.27
C GLU A 31 -24.88 1.13 -11.18
N SER A 32 -23.75 1.79 -10.90
CA SER A 32 -23.01 2.44 -11.97
C SER A 32 -22.34 1.31 -12.74
N GLN A 33 -23.04 0.85 -13.77
CA GLN A 33 -22.48 -0.02 -14.80
C GLN A 33 -21.25 0.66 -15.44
N LYS A 34 -20.09 0.35 -14.87
CA LYS A 34 -18.81 0.08 -15.54
C LYS A 34 -18.00 -0.79 -14.57
N THR A 35 -18.45 -2.03 -14.40
CA THR A 35 -17.64 -3.09 -13.79
C THR A 35 -16.43 -3.32 -14.67
N VAL A 36 -15.29 -2.82 -14.22
CA VAL A 36 -13.99 -3.15 -14.80
C VAL A 36 -13.39 -4.22 -13.90
N ASP A 37 -13.63 -5.49 -14.24
CA ASP A 37 -12.93 -6.67 -13.72
C ASP A 37 -11.42 -6.62 -14.09
N LYS A 38 -10.67 -5.60 -13.65
CA LYS A 38 -9.23 -5.46 -14.00
C LYS A 38 -8.28 -5.36 -12.82
N GLU A 39 -8.76 -5.37 -11.58
CA GLU A 39 -7.88 -5.42 -10.40
C GLU A 39 -7.21 -6.81 -10.33
N LYS A 40 -5.88 -6.82 -10.20
CA LYS A 40 -5.05 -8.04 -10.23
C LYS A 40 -4.50 -8.45 -8.88
N TYR A 41 -4.33 -7.47 -7.98
CA TYR A 41 -3.74 -7.68 -6.67
C TYR A 41 -4.65 -7.16 -5.56
N ASP A 42 -4.73 -7.94 -4.49
CA ASP A 42 -5.22 -7.49 -3.20
C ASP A 42 -4.05 -7.02 -2.34
N ARG A 43 -4.14 -5.79 -1.82
CA ARG A 43 -3.13 -5.13 -1.01
C ARG A 43 -3.61 -4.93 0.41
N PHE A 44 -2.82 -5.40 1.37
CA PHE A 44 -3.12 -5.26 2.80
C PHE A 44 -1.87 -5.38 3.66
N TRP A 45 -2.00 -5.10 4.95
CA TRP A 45 -0.93 -5.21 5.93
C TRP A 45 -1.09 -6.48 6.75
N ILE A 46 0.01 -7.21 6.94
CA ILE A 46 0.13 -8.30 7.91
C ILE A 46 0.94 -7.78 9.09
N THR A 47 0.52 -8.09 10.32
CA THR A 47 1.26 -7.76 11.54
C THR A 47 1.72 -9.04 12.21
N TYR A 48 3.03 -9.15 12.45
CA TYR A 48 3.66 -10.23 13.21
C TYR A 48 4.08 -9.69 14.58
N GLU A 49 3.61 -10.36 15.64
CA GLU A 49 3.95 -10.04 17.01
C GLU A 49 4.99 -11.04 17.53
N TYR A 50 6.10 -10.54 18.07
CA TYR A 50 7.20 -11.35 18.59
C TYR A 50 7.38 -11.12 20.10
N PRO A 51 8.08 -12.03 20.81
CA PRO A 51 8.49 -11.79 22.19
C PRO A 51 9.30 -10.49 22.34
N ASN A 52 9.31 -9.92 23.56
CA ASN A 52 10.03 -8.68 23.91
C ASN A 52 9.48 -7.39 23.29
N ASN A 53 8.15 -7.33 23.08
CA ASN A 53 7.45 -6.16 22.53
C ASN A 53 7.99 -5.71 21.17
N PHE A 54 8.47 -6.68 20.37
CA PHE A 54 8.88 -6.44 19.00
C PHE A 54 7.73 -6.85 18.08
N SER A 55 7.39 -6.01 17.11
CA SER A 55 6.42 -6.35 16.09
C SER A 55 6.83 -5.83 14.73
N GLU A 56 6.36 -6.51 13.69
CA GLU A 56 6.68 -6.21 12.30
C GLU A 56 5.39 -6.08 11.52
N LYS A 57 5.23 -4.99 10.78
CA LYS A 57 4.14 -4.80 9.84
C LYS A 57 4.69 -4.88 8.43
N VAL A 58 4.11 -5.74 7.60
CA VAL A 58 4.51 -5.93 6.21
C VAL A 58 3.34 -5.65 5.30
N GLU A 59 3.50 -4.73 4.35
CA GLU A 59 2.53 -4.54 3.28
C GLU A 59 2.77 -5.61 2.22
N VAL A 60 1.71 -6.34 1.89
CA VAL A 60 1.73 -7.41 0.91
C VAL A 60 0.77 -7.13 -0.22
N TYR A 61 1.17 -7.58 -1.41
CA TYR A 61 0.31 -7.72 -2.58
C TYR A 61 0.15 -9.21 -2.85
N ILE A 62 -1.10 -9.66 -2.98
CA ILE A 62 -1.42 -11.05 -3.33
C ILE A 62 -2.10 -11.06 -4.69
N SER A 63 -1.53 -11.79 -5.65
CA SER A 63 -2.13 -11.99 -6.97
C SER A 63 -3.29 -12.99 -6.91
N LYS A 64 -4.09 -13.05 -7.99
CA LYS A 64 -5.16 -14.06 -8.12
C LYS A 64 -4.63 -15.50 -8.14
N GLU A 65 -3.38 -15.66 -8.55
CA GLU A 65 -2.64 -16.92 -8.59
C GLU A 65 -2.00 -17.26 -7.22
N ASN A 66 -2.21 -16.42 -6.19
CA ASN A 66 -1.62 -16.49 -4.85
C ASN A 66 -0.10 -16.23 -4.78
N ASP A 67 0.47 -15.57 -5.79
CA ASP A 67 1.83 -15.04 -5.67
C ASP A 67 1.83 -13.87 -4.66
N THR A 68 2.84 -13.83 -3.80
CA THR A 68 2.96 -12.82 -2.74
C THR A 68 4.17 -11.94 -2.97
N ILE A 69 3.96 -10.63 -2.93
CA ILE A 69 5.01 -9.61 -3.06
C ILE A 69 5.00 -8.74 -1.81
N LEU A 70 6.16 -8.64 -1.17
CA LEU A 70 6.37 -7.75 -0.02
C LEU A 70 6.81 -6.38 -0.54
N ASN A 71 6.13 -5.32 -0.10
CA ASN A 71 6.40 -3.97 -0.60
C ASN A 71 7.01 -3.06 0.48
N GLN A 72 6.34 -2.95 1.63
CA GLN A 72 6.77 -2.09 2.74
C GLN A 72 6.96 -2.92 4.02
N VAL A 73 7.91 -2.51 4.86
CA VAL A 73 8.18 -3.14 6.16
C VAL A 73 8.33 -2.05 7.22
N ILE A 74 7.57 -2.17 8.31
CA ILE A 74 7.66 -1.29 9.48
C ILE A 74 7.98 -2.15 10.69
N ASN A 75 9.17 -1.98 11.24
CA ASN A 75 9.62 -2.65 12.46
C ASN A 75 9.33 -1.76 13.68
N LEU A 76 8.76 -2.36 14.72
CA LEU A 76 8.33 -1.68 15.93
C LEU A 76 9.01 -2.31 17.14
N LYS A 77 9.55 -1.48 18.02
CA LYS A 77 10.09 -1.90 19.33
C LYS A 77 9.38 -1.11 20.41
N ASN A 78 8.68 -1.80 21.32
CA ASN A 78 7.79 -1.19 22.31
C ASN A 78 6.75 -0.25 21.68
N GLY A 79 6.22 -0.61 20.50
CA GLY A 79 5.25 0.21 19.77
C GLY A 79 5.81 1.44 19.04
N ILE A 80 7.13 1.67 19.11
CA ILE A 80 7.81 2.79 18.43
C ILE A 80 8.51 2.27 17.18
N ILE A 81 8.43 3.00 16.07
CA ILE A 81 9.11 2.65 14.82
C ILE A 81 10.63 2.60 15.03
N ASP A 82 11.22 1.44 14.76
CA ASP A 82 12.66 1.27 14.65
C ASP A 82 13.11 1.70 13.25
N SER A 83 13.53 2.97 13.12
CA SER A 83 13.92 3.55 11.84
C SER A 83 15.18 2.91 11.24
N THR A 84 15.96 2.16 12.02
CA THR A 84 17.16 1.45 11.54
C THR A 84 16.84 0.15 10.82
N LYS A 85 15.58 -0.31 10.90
CA LYS A 85 15.10 -1.56 10.31
C LYS A 85 13.83 -1.38 9.47
N SER A 86 13.28 -0.18 9.43
CA SER A 86 12.01 0.09 8.75
C SER A 86 12.26 0.71 7.39
N ARG A 87 11.46 0.28 6.41
CA ARG A 87 11.49 0.76 5.04
C ARG A 87 10.07 0.84 4.50
N PHE A 88 9.54 2.05 4.45
CA PHE A 88 8.13 2.31 4.14
C PHE A 88 7.95 3.73 3.61
N PHE A 89 6.79 4.01 3.04
CA PHE A 89 6.41 5.36 2.63
C PHE A 89 5.08 5.79 3.24
N GLN A 90 4.89 7.10 3.30
CA GLN A 90 3.61 7.73 3.55
C GLN A 90 3.16 8.42 2.27
N PHE A 91 1.91 8.17 1.87
CA PHE A 91 1.33 8.73 0.67
C PHE A 91 0.02 9.43 1.02
N ASN A 92 0.04 10.76 0.98
CA ASN A 92 -1.13 11.58 1.23
C ASN A 92 -1.59 12.20 -0.08
N LEU A 93 -2.88 12.09 -0.36
CA LEU A 93 -3.52 12.64 -1.55
C LEU A 93 -4.74 13.44 -1.13
N VAL A 94 -4.87 14.65 -1.66
CA VAL A 94 -5.99 15.54 -1.40
C VAL A 94 -6.51 16.05 -2.74
N LYS A 95 -7.82 15.96 -2.97
CA LYS A 95 -8.44 16.57 -4.15
C LYS A 95 -8.32 18.08 -4.05
N SER A 96 -7.83 18.74 -5.10
CA SER A 96 -7.72 20.19 -5.14
C SER A 96 -9.04 20.83 -5.58
N GLU A 97 -9.11 22.16 -5.50
CA GLU A 97 -10.25 22.93 -6.00
C GLU A 97 -10.35 22.92 -7.54
N LYS A 98 -9.23 22.62 -8.23
CA LYS A 98 -9.20 22.53 -9.69
C LYS A 98 -9.86 21.21 -10.13
N THR A 99 -10.59 21.27 -11.24
CA THR A 99 -11.24 20.08 -11.83
C THR A 99 -10.24 18.94 -12.02
N ASP A 100 -10.62 17.75 -11.55
CA ASP A 100 -9.88 16.48 -11.70
C ASP A 100 -8.43 16.51 -11.22
N THR A 101 -8.07 17.48 -10.38
CA THR A 101 -6.70 17.69 -9.93
C THR A 101 -6.54 17.21 -8.50
N TYR A 102 -5.39 16.60 -8.22
CA TYR A 102 -5.01 16.13 -6.90
C TYR A 102 -3.64 16.68 -6.53
N ASN A 103 -3.52 17.13 -5.29
CA ASN A 103 -2.25 17.47 -4.67
C ASN A 103 -1.84 16.30 -3.77
N GLY A 104 -0.55 15.97 -3.75
CA GLY A 104 -0.06 14.93 -2.89
C GLY A 104 1.32 15.18 -2.34
N ILE A 105 1.56 14.51 -1.22
CA ILE A 105 2.85 14.49 -0.53
C ILE A 105 3.21 13.01 -0.36
N PHE A 106 4.32 12.63 -0.97
CA PHE A 106 4.94 11.33 -0.81
C PHE A 106 6.19 11.47 0.04
N LYS A 107 6.30 10.69 1.12
CA LYS A 107 7.47 10.66 2.00
C LYS A 107 8.00 9.24 2.10
N TYR A 108 9.27 9.04 1.84
CA TYR A 108 9.93 7.75 1.97
C TYR A 108 10.89 7.69 3.16
N TYR A 109 10.80 6.61 3.91
CA TYR A 109 11.65 6.31 5.06
C TYR A 109 12.46 5.06 4.75
N SER A 110 13.77 5.21 4.86
CA SER A 110 14.75 4.16 4.55
C SER A 110 15.65 3.94 5.76
N ASP A 111 16.02 2.69 6.00
CA ASP A 111 17.00 2.29 7.01
C ASP A 111 18.37 2.96 6.79
N PHE A 112 18.71 3.26 5.53
CA PHE A 112 19.92 4.00 5.18
C PHE A 112 19.94 5.45 5.70
N ASP A 113 18.79 6.04 6.04
CA ASP A 113 18.73 7.39 6.63
C ASP A 113 19.19 7.40 8.09
N SER A 114 19.13 6.26 8.78
CA SER A 114 19.42 6.15 10.21
C SER A 114 20.80 5.56 10.51
N ASN A 115 21.57 5.15 9.50
CA ASN A 115 22.89 4.54 9.70
C ASN A 115 23.97 5.63 9.81
N PRO A 116 24.60 5.82 10.98
CA PRO A 116 25.59 6.89 11.19
C PRO A 116 26.91 6.68 10.45
N LYS A 117 27.19 5.46 9.96
CA LYS A 117 28.38 5.18 9.13
C LYS A 117 28.21 5.65 7.68
N ASN A 118 27.00 5.96 7.26
CA ASN A 118 26.71 6.39 5.91
C ASN A 118 26.97 7.89 5.77
N VAL A 119 27.95 8.25 4.94
CA VAL A 119 28.05 9.60 4.40
C VAL A 119 27.30 9.61 3.08
N ASN A 120 26.02 9.97 3.11
CA ASN A 120 25.21 10.10 1.90
C ASN A 120 25.78 11.23 1.05
N LYS A 121 26.43 10.89 -0.07
CA LYS A 121 26.93 11.89 -1.02
C LYS A 121 25.79 12.43 -1.86
N GLU A 122 24.94 11.53 -2.35
CA GLU A 122 23.84 11.90 -3.22
C GLU A 122 22.63 11.00 -2.96
N LYS A 123 21.45 11.62 -3.03
CA LYS A 123 20.16 10.95 -2.91
C LYS A 123 19.19 11.58 -3.90
N THR A 124 18.51 10.74 -4.67
CA THR A 124 17.37 11.15 -5.51
C THR A 124 16.20 10.23 -5.23
N LEU A 125 15.08 10.83 -4.84
CA LEU A 125 13.81 10.14 -4.68
C LEU A 125 12.90 10.54 -5.84
N SER A 126 12.43 9.56 -6.59
CA SER A 126 11.52 9.75 -7.72
C SER A 126 10.22 9.00 -7.47
N LEU A 127 9.10 9.62 -7.82
CA LEU A 127 7.77 9.04 -7.81
C LEU A 127 7.19 9.13 -9.22
N SER A 128 7.00 7.99 -9.87
CA SER A 128 6.40 7.88 -11.19
C SER A 128 4.97 7.37 -11.05
N ILE A 129 4.00 8.22 -11.39
CA ILE A 129 2.57 7.89 -11.32
C ILE A 129 2.05 7.63 -12.72
N PHE A 130 1.37 6.51 -12.89
CA PHE A 130 0.70 6.17 -14.14
C PHE A 130 -0.60 6.96 -14.28
N GLN A 131 -0.77 7.60 -15.42
CA GLN A 131 -1.93 8.40 -15.76
C GLN A 131 -2.57 7.90 -17.05
N LYS A 132 -3.90 7.99 -17.08
CA LYS A 132 -4.70 7.83 -18.28
C LYS A 132 -5.36 9.16 -18.61
N SER A 133 -5.11 9.64 -19.81
CA SER A 133 -5.93 10.64 -20.46
C SER A 133 -6.96 9.94 -21.34
N ARG A 134 -7.90 10.71 -21.92
CA ARG A 134 -8.96 10.16 -22.79
C ARG A 134 -8.41 9.30 -23.93
N ASP A 135 -7.25 9.68 -24.48
CA ASP A 135 -6.70 9.08 -25.70
C ASP A 135 -5.28 8.50 -25.51
N SER A 136 -4.71 8.58 -24.30
CA SER A 136 -3.33 8.12 -24.05
C SER A 136 -3.10 7.64 -22.62
N SER A 137 -2.03 6.87 -22.43
CA SER A 137 -1.52 6.50 -21.11
C SER A 137 -0.04 6.86 -21.02
N TYR A 138 0.38 7.46 -19.91
CA TYR A 138 1.77 7.88 -19.70
C TYR A 138 2.13 7.86 -18.22
N TYR A 139 3.43 7.89 -17.93
CA TYR A 139 3.93 8.11 -16.57
C TYR A 139 4.31 9.57 -16.40
N GLN A 140 3.86 10.18 -15.30
CA GLN A 140 4.38 11.46 -14.85
C GLN A 140 5.32 11.21 -13.67
N THR A 141 6.56 11.68 -13.80
CA THR A 141 7.60 11.52 -12.76
C THR A 141 7.82 12.82 -12.03
N PHE A 142 7.85 12.73 -10.70
CA PHE A 142 8.17 13.81 -9.78
C PHE A 142 9.42 13.42 -9.00
N GLU A 143 10.35 14.34 -8.81
CA GLU A 143 11.64 14.03 -8.20
C GLU A 143 12.01 15.04 -7.11
N SER A 144 12.77 14.56 -6.14
CA SER A 144 13.43 15.40 -5.16
C SER A 144 14.89 14.95 -4.99
N LYS A 145 15.79 15.93 -4.87
CA LYS A 145 17.21 15.71 -4.61
C LYS A 145 17.51 15.98 -3.14
N ALA A 146 18.31 15.12 -2.52
CA ALA A 146 18.69 15.21 -1.11
C ALA A 146 17.50 15.32 -0.12
N SER A 147 16.31 14.87 -0.55
CA SER A 147 15.08 14.91 0.24
C SER A 147 14.42 13.54 0.27
N ASN A 148 13.68 13.29 1.35
CA ASN A 148 12.83 12.12 1.53
C ASN A 148 11.40 12.36 1.05
N GLN A 149 11.12 13.55 0.54
CA GLN A 149 9.78 14.03 0.25
C GLN A 149 9.67 14.53 -1.18
N VAL A 150 8.61 14.10 -1.85
CA VAL A 150 8.17 14.60 -3.14
C VAL A 150 6.77 15.20 -2.97
N GLU A 151 6.62 16.45 -3.36
CA GLU A 151 5.33 17.12 -3.49
C GLU A 151 4.95 17.11 -4.96
N PHE A 152 3.68 16.87 -5.26
CA PHE A 152 3.20 16.79 -6.64
C PHE A 152 1.77 17.30 -6.78
N GLU A 153 1.49 17.85 -7.95
CA GLU A 153 0.14 18.12 -8.45
C GLU A 153 -0.04 17.27 -9.71
N LEU A 154 -1.16 16.56 -9.81
CA LEU A 154 -1.50 15.77 -10.98
C LEU A 154 -2.96 15.92 -11.37
N VAL A 155 -3.25 15.66 -12.64
CA VAL A 155 -4.61 15.58 -13.16
C VAL A 155 -4.96 14.11 -13.43
N ASN A 156 -6.09 13.65 -12.91
CA ASN A 156 -6.58 12.29 -13.12
C ASN A 156 -8.05 12.31 -13.55
N TYR A 157 -8.27 12.11 -14.85
CA TYR A 157 -9.56 12.28 -15.50
C TYR A 157 -10.51 11.08 -15.38
N GLU A 158 -9.98 9.89 -15.08
CA GLU A 158 -10.75 8.64 -15.19
C GLU A 158 -11.18 8.06 -13.84
N SER A 159 -10.36 8.23 -12.81
CA SER A 159 -10.56 7.56 -11.52
C SER A 159 -9.86 8.33 -10.40
N ASP A 160 -10.26 8.09 -9.14
CA ASP A 160 -9.47 8.50 -7.99
C ASP A 160 -8.37 7.48 -7.66
N GLN A 161 -8.28 6.38 -8.40
CA GLN A 161 -7.21 5.39 -8.28
C GLN A 161 -5.91 5.94 -8.88
N LEU A 162 -4.86 5.90 -8.08
CA LEU A 162 -3.49 6.19 -8.46
C LEU A 162 -2.64 4.94 -8.26
N VAL A 163 -1.89 4.61 -9.30
CA VAL A 163 -0.91 3.53 -9.31
C VAL A 163 0.41 4.10 -9.81
N GLY A 164 1.51 3.67 -9.22
CA GLY A 164 2.83 4.20 -9.52
C GLY A 164 3.95 3.37 -8.92
N ILE A 165 5.16 3.87 -9.11
CA ILE A 165 6.40 3.30 -8.62
C ILE A 165 7.19 4.42 -7.97
N MET A 166 7.70 4.16 -6.77
CA MET A 166 8.75 4.96 -6.19
C MET A 166 10.09 4.31 -6.51
N SER A 167 11.08 5.12 -6.86
CA SER A 167 12.47 4.71 -6.92
C SER A 167 13.33 5.65 -6.08
N GLU A 168 14.21 5.09 -5.26
CA GLU A 168 15.27 5.82 -4.57
C GLU A 168 16.62 5.38 -5.11
N ARG A 169 17.45 6.36 -5.50
CA ARG A 169 18.85 6.16 -5.86
C ARG A 169 19.74 6.84 -4.84
N ARG A 170 20.72 6.10 -4.30
CA ARG A 170 21.70 6.61 -3.33
C ARG A 170 23.13 6.29 -3.73
N PHE A 171 24.00 7.26 -3.52
CA PHE A 171 25.44 7.09 -3.48
C PHE A 171 25.90 7.27 -2.04
N ILE A 172 26.30 6.17 -1.41
CA ILE A 172 26.71 6.13 -0.01
C ILE A 172 28.21 5.93 0.04
N GLN A 173 28.92 6.92 0.60
CA GLN A 173 30.32 6.77 0.95
C GLN A 173 30.43 6.17 2.37
N PHE A 174 31.35 5.22 2.53
CA PHE A 174 31.69 4.64 3.82
C PHE A 174 33.17 4.22 3.84
N PHE A 175 33.70 3.97 5.03
CA PHE A 175 35.06 3.45 5.20
C PHE A 175 35.00 1.98 5.62
N ASP A 176 35.83 1.14 5.01
CA ASP A 176 35.98 -0.26 5.43
C ASP A 176 36.77 -0.39 6.75
N GLU A 177 36.94 -1.62 7.23
CA GLU A 177 37.65 -1.92 8.49
C GLU A 177 39.12 -1.47 8.47
N ASN A 178 39.71 -1.29 7.29
CA ASN A 178 41.08 -0.82 7.10
C ASN A 178 41.16 0.71 6.85
N GLY A 179 40.03 1.42 6.93
CA GLY A 179 39.93 2.85 6.68
C GLY A 179 39.97 3.23 5.20
N LYS A 180 39.77 2.28 4.29
CA LYS A 180 39.72 2.55 2.84
C LYS A 180 38.37 3.19 2.48
N ASP A 181 38.44 4.23 1.65
CA ASP A 181 37.25 4.88 1.08
C ASP A 181 36.52 3.95 0.10
N MET A 182 35.23 3.76 0.34
CA MET A 182 34.35 2.89 -0.43
C MET A 182 33.08 3.65 -0.84
N LEU A 183 32.57 3.34 -2.04
CA LEU A 183 31.32 3.89 -2.57
C LEU A 183 30.35 2.77 -2.86
N ASN A 184 29.14 2.88 -2.32
CA ASN A 184 28.03 1.98 -2.63
C ASN A 184 26.95 2.73 -3.44
N PHE A 185 26.48 2.11 -4.52
CA PHE A 185 25.34 2.59 -5.29
C PHE A 185 24.14 1.68 -5.03
N ILE A 186 23.09 2.26 -4.44
CA ILE A 186 21.89 1.52 -4.05
C ILE A 186 20.71 2.07 -4.83
N THR A 187 19.92 1.16 -5.40
CA THR A 187 18.61 1.46 -5.96
C THR A 187 17.55 0.69 -5.18
N THR A 188 16.49 1.38 -4.76
CA THR A 188 15.30 0.76 -4.17
C THR A 188 14.10 1.14 -5.00
N GLU A 189 13.22 0.18 -5.25
CA GLU A 189 11.96 0.39 -5.96
C GLU A 189 10.80 -0.18 -5.15
N MET A 190 9.67 0.52 -5.13
CA MET A 190 8.45 0.08 -4.45
C MET A 190 7.22 0.43 -5.28
N ALA A 191 6.22 -0.44 -5.24
CA ALA A 191 4.90 -0.15 -5.77
C ALA A 191 4.21 0.91 -4.90
N VAL A 192 3.52 1.86 -5.53
CA VAL A 192 2.75 2.90 -4.86
C VAL A 192 1.31 2.83 -5.35
N ASP A 193 0.38 2.65 -4.42
CA ASP A 193 -1.05 2.58 -4.70
C ASP A 193 -1.83 3.35 -3.64
N ASN A 194 -2.99 3.90 -3.99
CA ASN A 194 -3.90 4.50 -2.99
C ASN A 194 -5.17 3.66 -2.71
N LYS A 195 -5.37 2.55 -3.43
CA LYS A 195 -6.52 1.65 -3.23
C LYS A 195 -6.07 0.26 -2.75
N PRO A 196 -6.87 -0.45 -1.93
CA PRO A 196 -6.56 -1.82 -1.50
C PRO A 196 -6.60 -2.84 -2.65
N LYS A 197 -7.49 -2.65 -3.62
CA LYS A 197 -7.49 -3.46 -4.85
C LYS A 197 -6.82 -2.67 -5.95
N THR A 198 -5.91 -3.30 -6.69
CA THR A 198 -5.13 -2.57 -7.68
C THR A 198 -4.65 -3.43 -8.85
N HIS A 199 -4.31 -2.75 -9.93
CA HIS A 199 -3.53 -3.28 -11.05
C HIS A 199 -2.32 -2.35 -11.22
N ASN A 200 -1.34 -2.50 -10.33
CA ASN A 200 -0.11 -1.74 -10.42
C ASN A 200 0.81 -2.34 -11.48
N ILE A 201 0.94 -1.67 -12.62
CA ILE A 201 1.80 -2.10 -13.74
C ILE A 201 3.27 -2.21 -13.30
N GLY A 202 3.70 -1.44 -12.30
CA GLY A 202 5.07 -1.54 -11.77
C GLY A 202 5.39 -2.88 -11.14
N ILE A 203 4.39 -3.52 -10.52
CA ILE A 203 4.52 -4.87 -9.99
C ILE A 203 4.71 -5.87 -11.12
N GLU A 204 3.96 -5.73 -12.21
CA GLU A 204 4.07 -6.65 -13.36
C GLU A 204 5.46 -6.58 -14.01
N ILE A 205 6.03 -5.37 -14.14
CA ILE A 205 7.38 -5.19 -14.66
C ILE A 205 8.41 -5.88 -13.74
N TYR A 206 8.24 -5.76 -12.42
CA TYR A 206 9.10 -6.45 -11.45
C TYR A 206 9.01 -7.98 -11.58
N GLU A 207 7.81 -8.54 -11.68
CA GLU A 207 7.60 -9.98 -11.86
C GLU A 207 8.19 -10.51 -13.17
N LEU A 208 8.05 -9.75 -14.27
CA LEU A 208 8.63 -10.11 -15.57
C LEU A 208 10.15 -10.18 -15.53
N ASN A 209 10.79 -9.25 -14.81
CA ASN A 209 12.25 -9.22 -14.66
C ASN A 209 12.78 -10.36 -13.77
N LYS A 210 12.00 -10.85 -12.81
CA LYS A 210 12.37 -11.98 -11.95
C LYS A 210 12.37 -13.33 -12.68
N LYS A 211 11.64 -13.44 -13.80
CA LYS A 211 11.52 -14.66 -14.63
C LYS A 211 12.57 -14.76 -15.75
N ARG A 212 13.49 -13.80 -15.86
CA ARG A 212 14.62 -13.82 -16.82
C ARG A 212 15.91 -14.22 -16.11
#